data_AF-A0A1Q2MDL7-F1
#
_entry.id   AF-A0A1Q2MDL7-F1
#
_cell.length_a   1.000
_cell.length_b   1.000
_cell.length_c   1.000
_cell.angle_alpha   90.00
_cell.angle_beta   90.00
_cell.angle_gamma   90.00
#
_symmetry.space_group_name_H-M   'P 1'
#
loop_
_entity.id
_entity.type
_entity.pdbx_description
1 polymer ?
#
loop_
_entity_poly.entity_id
_entity_poly.type
_entity_poly.pdbx_seq_one_letter_code
_entity_poly.pdbx_strand_id
1 'polypeptide(L)'
;MNDNKMSNFKPVISVSDACKLVGLSRARFYQLLEEGIFPQPLYHIKTKRPYYDKNLQIKLLEIREEGIGNNGDIIIFYSPRKKKNRQNKKSKKEHSVLDDYAETLSSMGIFCNSKELSAALKKLFPDGVGGVEEGIIIRELFRYFKSK
;
A
#
# COMPACT_ATOMS: atom_id res chain seq x y z
N MET A 1 -21.47 -17.05 -9.04
CA MET A 1 -22.16 -15.85 -9.53
C MET A 1 -21.97 -14.76 -8.49
N ASN A 2 -21.46 -13.58 -8.87
CA ASN A 2 -21.22 -12.47 -7.94
C ASN A 2 -22.34 -11.45 -8.11
N ASP A 3 -23.45 -11.65 -7.40
CA ASP A 3 -24.68 -10.85 -7.48
C ASP A 3 -24.51 -9.40 -6.97
N ASN A 4 -23.34 -9.07 -6.43
CA ASN A 4 -23.02 -7.77 -5.85
C ASN A 4 -22.59 -6.69 -6.87
N LYS A 5 -22.51 -7.00 -8.17
CA LYS A 5 -22.11 -6.02 -9.21
C LYS A 5 -23.27 -5.22 -9.81
N MET A 6 -24.51 -5.69 -9.69
CA MET A 6 -25.68 -5.08 -10.36
C MET A 6 -26.33 -3.90 -9.60
N SER A 7 -25.98 -3.67 -8.33
CA SER A 7 -26.73 -2.75 -7.46
C SER A 7 -26.38 -1.27 -7.57
N ASN A 8 -25.46 -0.84 -8.44
CA ASN A 8 -25.12 0.58 -8.59
C ASN A 8 -24.70 0.98 -10.01
N PHE A 9 -25.52 0.60 -11.01
CA PHE A 9 -25.26 0.92 -12.42
C PHE A 9 -25.61 2.39 -12.70
N LYS A 10 -24.60 3.22 -12.96
CA LYS A 10 -24.82 4.60 -13.41
C LYS A 10 -25.26 4.59 -14.88
N PRO A 11 -26.21 5.46 -15.29
CA PRO A 11 -26.69 5.50 -16.67
C PRO A 11 -25.59 5.83 -17.68
N VAL A 12 -24.61 6.63 -17.25
CA VAL A 12 -23.42 7.00 -18.03
C VAL A 12 -22.21 6.89 -17.13
N ILE A 13 -21.14 6.29 -17.65
CA ILE A 13 -19.86 6.17 -16.95
C ILE A 13 -18.70 6.76 -17.76
N SER A 14 -17.66 7.19 -17.06
CA SER A 14 -16.40 7.61 -17.68
C SER A 14 -15.59 6.40 -18.14
N VAL A 15 -14.58 6.62 -18.99
CA VAL A 15 -13.61 5.57 -19.37
C VAL A 15 -12.90 4.98 -18.13
N SER A 16 -12.65 5.80 -17.10
CA SER A 16 -11.99 5.34 -15.88
C SER A 16 -12.88 4.39 -15.07
N ASP A 17 -14.18 4.64 -15.06
CA ASP A 17 -15.15 3.76 -14.42
C ASP A 17 -15.37 2.49 -15.26
N ALA A 18 -15.36 2.60 -16.59
CA ALA A 18 -15.40 1.45 -17.49
C ALA A 18 -14.22 0.49 -17.25
N CYS A 19 -13.00 1.02 -17.08
CA CYS A 19 -11.83 0.21 -16.72
C CYS A 19 -12.03 -0.58 -15.41
N LYS A 20 -12.60 0.07 -14.38
CA LYS A 20 -12.90 -0.58 -13.10
C LYS A 20 -13.97 -1.64 -13.24
N LEU A 21 -14.98 -1.39 -14.06
CA LEU A 21 -16.10 -2.29 -14.33
C LEU A 21 -15.63 -3.61 -14.95
N VAL A 22 -14.71 -3.56 -15.92
CA VAL A 22 -14.09 -4.76 -16.52
C VAL A 22 -12.88 -5.30 -15.74
N GLY A 23 -12.45 -4.61 -14.68
CA GLY A 23 -11.35 -5.03 -13.80
C GLY A 23 -9.96 -4.96 -14.44
N LEU A 24 -9.74 -4.01 -15.34
CA LEU A 24 -8.47 -3.83 -16.06
C LEU A 24 -7.76 -2.53 -15.66
N SER A 25 -6.44 -2.51 -15.85
CA SER A 25 -5.68 -1.25 -15.80
C SER A 25 -6.06 -0.37 -16.98
N ARG A 26 -5.94 0.95 -16.81
CA ARG A 26 -6.26 1.91 -17.87
C ARG A 26 -5.41 1.71 -19.13
N ALA A 27 -4.13 1.39 -18.95
CA ALA A 27 -3.22 1.10 -20.06
C ALA A 27 -3.68 -0.13 -20.86
N ARG A 28 -4.00 -1.24 -20.19
CA ARG A 28 -4.47 -2.45 -20.90
C ARG A 28 -5.82 -2.22 -21.57
N PHE A 29 -6.71 -1.44 -20.94
CA PHE A 29 -7.99 -1.09 -21.55
C PHE A 29 -7.81 -0.33 -22.86
N TYR A 30 -6.91 0.67 -22.92
CA TYR A 30 -6.65 1.40 -24.16
C TYR A 30 -6.03 0.53 -25.25
N GLN A 31 -5.10 -0.37 -24.92
CA GLN A 31 -4.55 -1.32 -25.89
C GLN A 31 -5.65 -2.18 -26.53
N LEU A 32 -6.54 -2.74 -25.70
CA LEU A 32 -7.67 -3.55 -26.19
C LEU A 32 -8.68 -2.73 -26.99
N LEU A 33 -8.78 -1.45 -26.72
CA LEU A 33 -9.62 -0.53 -27.47
C LEU A 33 -9.01 -0.18 -28.84
N GLU A 34 -7.69 -0.03 -28.90
CA GLU A 34 -6.93 0.14 -30.16
C GLU A 34 -6.95 -1.15 -31.01
N GLU A 35 -6.86 -2.31 -30.38
CA GLU A 35 -7.00 -3.63 -31.02
C GLU A 35 -8.43 -3.90 -31.52
N GLY A 36 -9.41 -3.08 -31.14
CA GLY A 36 -10.82 -3.24 -31.54
C GLY A 36 -11.60 -4.29 -30.74
N ILE A 37 -10.98 -4.85 -29.69
CA ILE A 37 -11.60 -5.82 -28.77
C ILE A 37 -12.73 -5.13 -27.98
N PHE A 38 -12.51 -3.91 -27.49
CA PHE A 38 -13.56 -3.14 -26.82
C PHE A 38 -14.17 -2.08 -27.74
N PRO A 39 -15.47 -1.79 -27.59
CA PRO A 39 -16.12 -0.73 -28.37
C PRO A 39 -15.58 0.66 -27.99
N GLN A 40 -15.53 1.53 -29.00
CA GLN A 40 -15.13 2.93 -28.84
C GLN A 40 -16.14 3.69 -27.95
N PRO A 41 -15.67 4.64 -27.12
CA PRO A 41 -16.55 5.45 -26.30
C PRO A 41 -17.31 6.47 -27.15
N LEU A 42 -18.47 6.90 -26.67
CA LEU A 42 -19.18 8.04 -27.21
C LEU A 42 -18.54 9.33 -26.68
N TYR A 43 -18.65 10.41 -27.46
CA TYR A 43 -18.09 11.70 -27.09
C TYR A 43 -19.21 12.69 -26.83
N HIS A 44 -19.15 13.33 -25.66
CA HIS A 44 -20.12 14.37 -25.33
C HIS A 44 -19.93 15.57 -26.26
N ILE A 45 -21.01 16.00 -26.94
CA ILE A 45 -20.95 16.99 -28.03
C ILE A 45 -20.22 18.28 -27.61
N LYS A 46 -20.57 18.81 -26.43
CA LYS A 46 -20.02 20.07 -25.90
C LYS A 46 -18.60 19.97 -25.33
N THR A 47 -18.31 18.93 -24.55
CA THR A 47 -17.06 18.83 -23.77
C THR A 47 -16.02 17.94 -24.42
N LYS A 48 -16.39 17.21 -25.49
CA LYS A 48 -15.59 16.17 -26.15
C LYS A 48 -15.02 15.13 -25.18
N ARG A 49 -15.67 14.94 -24.02
CA ARG A 49 -15.27 13.93 -23.05
C ARG A 49 -15.80 12.55 -23.46
N PRO A 50 -14.97 11.50 -23.45
CA PRO A 50 -15.41 10.15 -23.75
C PRO A 50 -16.23 9.56 -22.60
N TYR A 51 -17.33 8.90 -22.94
CA TYR A 51 -18.23 8.24 -22.00
C TYR A 51 -18.83 6.96 -22.60
N TYR A 52 -19.33 6.09 -21.72
CA TYR A 52 -20.04 4.88 -22.07
C TYR A 52 -21.48 4.96 -21.55
N ASP A 53 -22.44 4.77 -22.44
CA ASP A 53 -23.85 4.66 -22.10
C ASP A 53 -24.19 3.24 -21.60
N LYS A 54 -25.43 3.02 -21.19
CA LYS A 54 -25.84 1.71 -20.63
C LYS A 54 -25.59 0.55 -21.60
N ASN A 55 -25.86 0.75 -22.90
CA ASN A 55 -25.73 -0.31 -23.90
C ASN A 55 -24.27 -0.72 -24.11
N LEU A 56 -23.37 0.26 -24.23
CA LEU A 56 -21.95 -0.05 -24.36
C LEU A 56 -21.38 -0.64 -23.07
N GLN A 57 -21.88 -0.23 -21.90
CA GLN A 57 -21.47 -0.85 -20.64
C GLN A 57 -21.83 -2.34 -20.58
N ILE A 58 -23.02 -2.72 -21.08
CA ILE A 58 -23.42 -4.13 -21.18
C ILE A 58 -22.47 -4.89 -22.10
N LYS A 59 -22.17 -4.35 -23.28
CA LYS A 59 -21.20 -4.97 -24.22
C LYS A 59 -19.82 -5.16 -23.61
N LEU A 60 -19.33 -4.19 -22.83
CA LEU A 60 -18.05 -4.32 -22.12
C LEU A 60 -18.04 -5.49 -21.13
N LEU A 61 -19.18 -5.74 -20.47
CA LEU A 61 -19.32 -6.90 -19.58
C LEU A 61 -19.42 -8.20 -20.36
N GLU A 62 -20.20 -8.24 -21.44
CA GLU A 62 -20.32 -9.42 -22.32
C GLU A 62 -18.95 -9.84 -22.85
N ILE A 63 -18.18 -8.91 -23.43
CA ILE A 63 -16.81 -9.18 -23.90
C ILE A 63 -15.95 -9.73 -22.76
N ARG A 64 -16.07 -9.16 -21.57
CA ARG A 64 -15.30 -9.57 -20.39
C ARG A 64 -15.67 -10.96 -19.89
N GLU A 65 -16.94 -11.36 -20.03
CA GLU A 65 -17.46 -12.65 -19.58
C GLU A 65 -17.26 -13.76 -20.61
N GLU A 66 -17.54 -13.48 -21.88
CA GLU A 66 -17.43 -14.43 -22.99
C GLU A 66 -15.99 -14.58 -23.49
N GLY A 67 -15.18 -13.53 -23.37
CA GLY A 67 -13.84 -13.51 -23.93
C GLY A 67 -13.83 -13.41 -25.47
N ILE A 68 -14.91 -12.89 -26.06
CA ILE A 68 -15.00 -12.60 -27.50
C ILE A 68 -15.03 -11.08 -27.66
N GLY A 69 -14.07 -10.53 -28.41
CA GLY A 69 -13.96 -9.12 -28.69
C GLY A 69 -15.08 -8.61 -29.59
N ASN A 70 -15.31 -7.30 -29.59
CA ASN A 70 -16.26 -6.63 -30.48
C ASN A 70 -15.90 -6.82 -31.97
N ASN A 71 -14.65 -7.15 -32.27
CA ASN A 71 -14.15 -7.51 -33.60
C ASN A 71 -14.23 -9.02 -33.92
N GLY A 72 -14.67 -9.85 -32.97
CA GLY A 72 -14.76 -11.31 -33.11
C GLY A 72 -13.51 -12.09 -32.65
N ASP A 73 -12.44 -11.39 -32.26
CA ASP A 73 -11.23 -12.06 -31.79
C ASP A 73 -11.40 -12.65 -30.39
N ILE A 74 -10.71 -13.77 -30.13
CA ILE A 74 -10.77 -14.45 -28.83
C ILE A 74 -9.73 -13.82 -27.89
N ILE A 75 -10.17 -13.44 -26.70
CA ILE A 75 -9.34 -12.87 -25.65
C ILE A 75 -9.46 -13.62 -24.32
N ILE A 76 -8.32 -14.00 -23.78
CA ILE A 76 -8.25 -14.68 -22.48
C ILE A 76 -7.98 -13.66 -21.38
N PHE A 77 -8.98 -13.48 -20.53
CA PHE A 77 -8.89 -12.60 -19.37
C PHE A 77 -8.42 -13.35 -18.11
N TYR A 78 -7.13 -13.28 -17.83
CA TYR A 78 -6.60 -13.90 -16.61
C TYR A 78 -7.19 -13.27 -15.34
N SER A 79 -7.49 -14.12 -14.37
CA SER A 79 -7.83 -13.66 -13.02
C SER A 79 -6.63 -12.95 -12.39
N PRO A 80 -6.83 -11.82 -11.69
CA PRO A 80 -5.76 -11.18 -10.96
C PRO A 80 -5.10 -12.19 -10.02
N ARG A 81 -3.77 -12.27 -10.03
CA ARG A 81 -3.04 -13.08 -9.06
C ARG A 81 -3.42 -12.57 -7.67
N LYS A 82 -3.93 -13.46 -6.80
CA LYS A 82 -4.12 -13.14 -5.39
C LYS A 82 -2.77 -12.65 -4.86
N LYS A 83 -2.65 -11.34 -4.62
CA LYS A 83 -1.51 -10.80 -3.91
C LYS A 83 -1.59 -11.42 -2.52
N LYS A 84 -0.77 -12.44 -2.24
CA LYS A 84 -0.41 -12.74 -0.85
C LYS A 84 0.00 -11.39 -0.28
N ASN A 85 -0.62 -10.96 0.82
CA ASN A 85 -0.20 -9.78 1.54
C ASN A 85 1.28 -9.98 1.83
N ARG A 86 2.16 -9.47 0.95
CA ARG A 86 3.53 -9.19 1.27
C ARG A 86 3.37 -8.10 2.31
N GLN A 87 3.30 -8.51 3.57
CA GLN A 87 3.57 -7.61 4.67
C GLN A 87 4.84 -6.92 4.25
N ASN A 88 4.73 -5.65 3.87
CA ASN A 88 5.88 -4.81 3.67
C ASN A 88 6.62 -4.92 5.00
N LYS A 89 7.71 -5.71 5.01
CA LYS A 89 8.62 -5.76 6.15
C LYS A 89 9.06 -4.33 6.30
N LYS A 90 8.50 -3.62 7.29
CA LYS A 90 8.91 -2.28 7.70
C LYS A 90 10.42 -2.34 7.86
N SER A 91 11.14 -1.81 6.90
CA SER A 91 12.60 -1.71 6.92
C SER A 91 12.93 -0.23 6.99
N LYS A 92 12.86 0.24 8.22
CA LYS A 92 13.82 1.13 8.88
C LYS A 92 13.40 1.07 10.35
N LYS A 93 14.11 0.26 11.13
CA LYS A 93 14.16 0.51 12.57
C LYS A 93 14.78 1.89 12.66
N GLU A 94 14.01 2.88 13.08
CA GLU A 94 14.60 4.07 13.68
C GLU A 94 15.53 3.52 14.76
N HIS A 95 16.83 3.76 14.63
CA HIS A 95 17.77 3.46 15.70
C HIS A 95 17.27 4.27 16.89
N SER A 96 16.77 3.55 17.90
CA SER A 96 16.30 4.17 19.12
C SER A 96 17.54 4.65 19.86
N VAL A 97 17.50 5.83 20.47
CA VAL A 97 18.57 6.33 21.35
C VAL A 97 18.94 5.30 22.46
N LEU A 98 17.99 4.41 22.80
CA LEU A 98 18.22 3.29 23.71
C LEU A 98 19.17 2.23 23.16
N ASP A 99 19.19 2.01 21.84
CA ASP A 99 20.09 1.08 21.19
C ASP A 99 21.54 1.61 21.24
N ASP A 100 21.72 2.92 21.06
CA ASP A 100 23.05 3.58 21.13
C ASP A 100 23.64 3.51 22.55
N TYR A 101 22.82 3.73 23.58
CA TYR A 101 23.23 3.55 24.97
C TYR A 101 23.53 2.08 25.31
N ALA A 102 22.78 1.13 24.75
CA ALA A 102 23.04 -0.29 24.95
C ALA A 102 24.36 -0.73 24.31
N GLU A 103 24.67 -0.23 23.11
CA GLU A 103 25.90 -0.54 22.37
C GLU A 103 27.15 0.05 23.06
N THR A 104 27.06 1.29 23.54
CA THR A 104 28.14 1.94 24.30
C THR A 104 28.40 1.24 25.64
N LEU A 105 27.35 0.90 26.40
CA LEU A 105 27.49 0.14 27.65
C LEU A 105 28.04 -1.27 27.41
N SER A 106 27.63 -1.94 26.34
CA SER A 106 28.17 -3.25 25.96
C SER A 106 29.65 -3.18 25.64
N SER A 107 30.10 -2.13 24.95
CA SER A 107 31.52 -1.88 24.67
C SER A 107 32.33 -1.62 25.95
N MET A 108 31.68 -1.16 27.03
CA MET A 108 32.29 -0.99 28.35
C MET A 108 32.20 -2.24 29.24
N GLY A 109 31.66 -3.35 28.72
CA GLY A 109 31.56 -4.64 29.44
C GLY A 109 30.25 -4.85 30.21
N ILE A 110 29.23 -4.03 29.99
CA ILE A 110 27.91 -4.18 30.61
C ILE A 110 26.87 -4.56 29.55
N PHE A 111 26.35 -5.78 29.64
CA PHE A 111 25.28 -6.27 28.77
C PHE A 111 23.93 -6.08 29.45
N CYS A 112 23.17 -5.08 29.03
CA CYS A 112 21.84 -4.77 29.57
C CYS A 112 20.76 -4.85 28.49
N ASN A 113 19.56 -5.32 28.87
CA ASN A 113 18.42 -5.38 27.95
C ASN A 113 17.70 -4.01 27.89
N SER A 114 17.00 -3.72 26.79
CA SER A 114 16.25 -2.47 26.59
C SER A 114 15.26 -2.15 27.73
N LYS A 115 14.64 -3.17 28.32
CA LYS A 115 13.77 -3.04 29.49
C LYS A 115 14.52 -2.54 30.72
N GLU A 116 15.70 -3.09 30.99
CA GLU A 116 16.52 -2.72 32.15
C GLU A 116 17.06 -1.30 31.99
N LEU A 117 17.49 -0.96 30.78
CA LEU A 117 17.96 0.37 30.43
C LEU A 117 16.85 1.42 30.62
N SER A 118 15.63 1.14 30.15
CA SER A 118 14.48 2.02 30.34
C SER A 118 14.10 2.21 31.82
N ALA A 119 14.26 1.17 32.64
CA ALA A 119 13.99 1.22 34.07
C ALA A 119 15.08 2.03 34.81
N ALA A 120 16.35 1.85 34.44
CA ALA A 120 17.46 2.61 34.99
C ALA A 120 17.34 4.11 34.65
N LEU A 121 17.01 4.44 33.40
CA LEU A 121 16.79 5.83 32.97
C LEU A 121 15.67 6.51 33.75
N LYS A 122 14.53 5.83 33.96
CA LYS A 122 13.42 6.38 34.77
C LYS A 122 13.80 6.61 36.24
N LYS A 123 14.72 5.80 36.77
CA LYS A 123 15.17 5.90 38.16
C LYS A 123 16.22 7.00 38.35
N LEU A 124 17.13 7.16 37.38
CA LEU A 124 18.21 8.15 37.42
C LEU A 124 17.77 9.53 36.94
N PHE A 125 16.86 9.59 35.98
CA PHE A 125 16.38 10.81 35.34
C PHE A 125 14.84 10.81 35.31
N PRO A 126 14.17 11.04 36.46
CA PRO A 126 12.70 11.04 36.55
C PRO A 126 12.05 12.14 35.72
N ASP A 127 12.73 13.28 35.55
CA ASP A 127 12.28 14.43 34.74
C ASP A 127 12.67 14.31 33.25
N GLY A 128 13.29 13.18 32.88
CA GLY A 128 13.78 12.91 31.53
C GLY A 128 15.22 13.35 31.30
N VAL A 129 15.72 13.02 30.11
CA VAL A 129 17.12 13.27 29.68
C VAL A 129 17.28 14.53 28.83
N GLY A 130 16.25 15.36 28.74
CA GLY A 130 16.24 16.56 27.91
C GLY A 130 17.22 17.60 28.44
N GLY A 131 18.30 17.86 27.68
CA GLY A 131 19.32 18.87 28.03
C GLY A 131 20.50 18.33 28.83
N VAL A 132 20.57 17.03 29.09
CA VAL A 132 21.74 16.39 29.72
C VAL A 132 22.65 15.83 28.62
N GLU A 133 23.95 16.05 28.73
CA GLU A 133 24.94 15.51 27.80
C GLU A 133 24.96 13.97 27.85
N GLU A 134 25.03 13.34 26.67
CA GLU A 134 25.02 11.88 26.51
C GLU A 134 26.13 11.19 27.34
N GLY A 135 27.31 11.81 27.43
CA GLY A 135 28.42 11.28 28.22
C GLY A 135 28.13 11.20 29.72
N ILE A 136 27.32 12.13 30.25
CA ILE A 136 26.89 12.12 31.66
C ILE A 136 25.87 11.00 31.87
N ILE A 137 24.93 10.83 30.93
CA ILE A 137 23.91 9.78 30.98
C ILE A 137 24.57 8.39 30.95
N ILE A 138 25.50 8.15 30.02
CA ILE A 138 26.22 6.88 29.90
C ILE A 138 27.03 6.59 31.17
N ARG A 139 27.71 7.61 31.73
CA ARG A 139 28.48 7.46 32.97
C ARG A 139 27.61 7.04 34.16
N GLU A 140 26.46 7.69 34.34
CA GLU A 140 25.56 7.37 35.45
C GLU A 140 24.89 6.00 35.27
N LEU A 141 24.52 5.63 34.03
CA LEU A 141 24.05 4.28 33.71
C LEU A 141 25.12 3.22 34.02
N PHE A 142 26.37 3.45 33.60
CA PHE A 142 27.47 2.53 33.87
C PHE A 142 27.70 2.34 35.37
N ARG A 143 27.68 3.42 36.15
CA ARG A 143 27.81 3.35 37.63
C ARG A 143 26.67 2.57 38.25
N TYR A 144 25.44 2.82 37.81
CA TYR A 144 24.25 2.13 38.30
C TYR A 144 24.29 0.61 38.06
N PHE A 145 24.71 0.19 36.87
CA PHE A 145 24.83 -1.23 36.54
C PHE A 145 26.05 -1.90 37.18
N LYS A 146 27.13 -1.16 37.45
CA LYS A 146 28.33 -1.68 38.15
C LYS A 146 28.17 -1.75 39.66
N SER A 147 27.33 -0.92 40.26
CA SER A 147 27.04 -0.96 41.70
C SER A 147 26.02 -2.02 42.11
N LYS A 148 25.47 -2.75 41.13
CA LYS A 148 24.57 -3.89 41.32
C LYS A 148 25.40 -5.17 41.42
#